data_AF-A0A7L9RUV4-F1
#
_entry.id   AF-A0A7L9RUV4-F1
#
_cell.length_a   1.000
_cell.length_b   1.000
_cell.length_c   1.000
_cell.angle_alpha   90.00
_cell.angle_beta   90.00
_cell.angle_gamma   90.00
#
_symmetry.space_group_name_H-M   'P 1'
#
loop_
_entity.id
_entity.type
_entity.pdbx_description
1 polymer ?
#
loop_
_entity_poly.entity_id
_entity_poly.type
_entity_poly.pdbx_seq_one_letter_code
_entity_poly.pdbx_strand_id
1 'polypeptide(L)'
;MAENNTRTPNLLVKFDGIELGSEVKGYEKTWGILYNYTFSEKRKVSGDVSGPLESKAEIQLSNIMLELKHGLQDPVFATHLRSGDPFKNIQIITLINAKGANKVLSTITCENVKIVGRDVMQIIKCDGQDIDNILRLYITCDSMQEEFSKFGQDASAQGKNAAGWNYRTASANG
;
A
#
# COMPACT_ATOMS: atom_id res chain seq x y z
N MET A 1 -29.92 4.74 -20.81
CA MET A 1 -29.61 3.88 -19.65
C MET A 1 -28.13 4.05 -19.39
N ALA A 2 -27.76 4.74 -18.31
CA ALA A 2 -26.35 4.99 -18.00
C ALA A 2 -25.74 3.68 -17.48
N GLU A 3 -24.74 3.15 -18.20
CA GLU A 3 -23.95 2.03 -17.72
C GLU A 3 -23.39 2.36 -16.33
N ASN A 4 -23.65 1.48 -15.38
CA ASN A 4 -22.93 1.39 -14.11
C ASN A 4 -21.44 1.15 -14.41
N ASN A 5 -20.73 2.22 -14.77
CA ASN A 5 -19.31 2.22 -15.08
C ASN A 5 -18.49 2.31 -13.77
N THR A 6 -18.91 1.57 -12.74
CA THR A 6 -18.06 1.24 -11.59
C THR A 6 -16.98 0.29 -12.07
N ARG A 7 -16.02 0.84 -12.82
CA ARG A 7 -14.74 0.19 -13.08
C ARG A 7 -14.07 -0.01 -11.74
N THR A 8 -13.55 -1.23 -11.52
CA THR A 8 -12.72 -1.59 -10.37
C THR A 8 -11.74 -0.47 -10.04
N PRO A 9 -11.62 -0.05 -8.76
CA PRO A 9 -10.64 0.95 -8.37
C PRO A 9 -9.25 0.53 -8.86
N ASN A 10 -8.52 1.45 -9.48
CA ASN A 10 -7.13 1.16 -9.84
C ASN A 10 -6.28 1.33 -8.58
N LEU A 11 -5.63 0.25 -8.16
CA LEU A 11 -4.63 0.27 -7.10
C LEU A 11 -3.26 0.47 -7.74
N LEU A 12 -2.53 1.48 -7.28
CA LEU A 12 -1.19 1.78 -7.77
C LEU A 12 -0.22 1.83 -6.60
N VAL A 13 1.03 1.45 -6.86
CA VAL A 13 2.13 1.55 -5.90
C VAL A 13 3.31 2.29 -6.50
N LYS A 14 4.02 3.05 -5.67
CA LYS A 14 5.28 3.72 -6.01
C LYS A 14 6.30 3.42 -4.93
N PHE A 15 7.52 3.09 -5.34
CA PHE A 15 8.68 2.96 -4.48
C PHE A 15 9.61 4.14 -4.76
N ASP A 16 10.21 4.71 -3.72
CA ASP A 16 11.19 5.78 -3.92
C ASP A 16 12.37 5.29 -4.78
N GLY A 17 12.67 6.04 -5.85
CA GLY A 17 13.78 5.72 -6.77
C GLY A 17 13.55 4.56 -7.76
N ILE A 18 12.36 3.96 -7.84
CA ILE A 18 12.06 2.90 -8.82
C ILE A 18 10.99 3.36 -9.82
N GLU A 19 11.26 3.16 -11.10
CA GLU A 19 10.26 3.26 -12.18
C GLU A 19 9.61 1.89 -12.39
N LEU A 20 8.28 1.84 -12.30
CA LEU A 20 7.51 0.60 -12.38
C LEU A 20 6.66 0.46 -13.65
N GLY A 21 6.35 1.56 -14.33
CA GLY A 21 5.62 1.49 -15.61
C GLY A 21 4.12 1.17 -15.48
N SER A 22 3.27 2.17 -15.23
CA SER A 22 1.81 1.99 -15.20
C SER A 22 1.19 2.28 -16.56
N GLU A 23 0.09 1.59 -16.87
CA GLU A 23 -0.76 1.90 -18.04
C GLU A 23 -1.84 2.95 -17.73
N VAL A 24 -1.96 3.39 -16.46
CA VAL A 24 -2.94 4.40 -16.06
C VAL A 24 -2.46 5.80 -16.45
N LYS A 25 -3.28 6.51 -17.23
CA LYS A 25 -2.97 7.86 -17.70
C LYS A 25 -2.64 8.82 -16.55
N GLY A 26 -1.49 9.49 -16.63
CA GLY A 26 -0.95 10.39 -15.61
C GLY A 26 -0.09 9.73 -14.52
N TYR A 27 0.08 8.41 -14.57
CA TYR A 27 0.84 7.62 -13.59
C TYR A 27 1.93 6.75 -14.24
N GLU A 28 2.24 6.95 -15.52
CA GLU A 28 2.86 5.94 -16.38
C GLU A 28 4.31 5.58 -16.03
N LYS A 29 5.10 6.50 -15.48
CA LYS A 29 6.54 6.28 -15.26
C LYS A 29 6.84 5.69 -13.88
N THR A 30 6.41 6.38 -12.84
CA THR A 30 6.84 6.10 -11.46
C THR A 30 5.95 5.11 -10.73
N TRP A 31 4.73 4.90 -11.19
CA TRP A 31 3.78 4.02 -10.52
C TRP A 31 3.74 2.67 -11.22
N GLY A 32 3.48 1.63 -10.45
CA GLY A 32 3.17 0.29 -10.94
C GLY A 32 1.72 -0.06 -10.62
N ILE A 33 1.13 -0.92 -11.43
CA ILE A 33 -0.15 -1.55 -11.11
C ILE A 33 0.06 -2.46 -9.90
N LEU A 34 -0.75 -2.26 -8.87
CA LEU A 34 -0.82 -3.10 -7.69
C LEU A 34 -2.07 -3.96 -7.81
N TYR A 35 -1.91 -5.28 -7.82
CA TYR A 35 -3.06 -6.20 -7.90
C TYR A 35 -3.78 -6.32 -6.56
N ASN A 36 -3.02 -6.28 -5.47
CA ASN A 36 -3.54 -6.42 -4.13
C ASN A 36 -2.54 -5.88 -3.10
N TYR A 37 -3.04 -5.48 -1.95
CA TYR A 37 -2.22 -5.32 -0.75
C TYR A 37 -3.00 -5.74 0.48
N THR A 38 -2.30 -6.32 1.46
CA THR A 38 -2.91 -6.69 2.74
C THR A 38 -1.96 -6.39 3.89
N PHE A 39 -2.54 -5.98 5.01
CA PHE A 39 -1.87 -5.87 6.29
C PHE A 39 -2.91 -5.97 7.41
N SER A 40 -2.44 -6.07 8.65
CA SER A 40 -3.29 -6.04 9.83
C SER A 40 -2.62 -5.23 10.93
N GLU A 41 -3.42 -4.42 11.61
CA GLU A 41 -3.01 -3.72 12.82
C GLU A 41 -3.70 -4.35 14.02
N LYS A 42 -2.93 -4.57 15.09
CA LYS A 42 -3.42 -5.14 16.34
C LYS A 42 -3.00 -4.25 17.49
N ARG A 43 -3.93 -3.95 18.38
CA ARG A 43 -3.64 -3.26 19.64
C ARG A 43 -3.65 -4.27 20.77
N LYS A 44 -2.51 -4.45 21.44
CA LYS A 44 -2.41 -5.23 22.66
C LYS A 44 -2.51 -4.29 23.84
N VAL A 45 -3.55 -4.43 24.65
CA VAL A 45 -3.72 -3.67 25.89
C VAL A 45 -3.61 -4.66 27.05
N SER A 46 -2.71 -4.39 27.98
CA SER A 46 -2.65 -5.08 29.26
C SER A 46 -2.86 -4.05 30.37
N GLY A 47 -3.77 -4.35 31.29
CA GLY A 47 -3.93 -3.61 32.53
C GLY A 47 -4.07 -4.61 33.67
N ASP A 48 -3.35 -4.37 34.76
CA ASP A 48 -3.62 -5.02 36.02
C ASP A 48 -4.70 -4.18 36.75
N VAL A 49 -5.83 -4.79 37.09
CA VAL A 49 -6.92 -4.09 37.82
C VAL A 49 -6.68 -4.06 39.33
N SER A 50 -5.55 -4.61 39.80
CA SER A 50 -5.25 -4.79 41.24
C SER A 50 -3.89 -4.22 41.68
N GLY A 51 -3.55 -3.01 41.24
CA GLY A 51 -2.32 -2.31 41.64
C GLY A 51 -2.29 -0.87 41.12
N PRO A 52 -1.21 -0.08 41.34
CA PRO A 52 -1.08 1.24 40.72
C PRO A 52 -1.35 1.10 39.21
N LEU A 53 -2.29 1.89 38.69
CA LEU A 53 -2.87 1.76 37.36
C LEU A 53 -1.81 1.93 36.26
N GLU A 54 -1.05 0.88 35.97
CA GLU A 54 -0.17 0.81 34.83
C GLU A 54 -0.90 0.11 33.68
N SER A 55 -1.56 0.92 32.84
CA SER A 55 -2.05 0.42 31.54
C SER A 55 -0.91 0.49 30.53
N LYS A 56 -0.57 -0.63 29.90
CA LYS A 56 0.34 -0.67 28.73
C LYS A 56 -0.48 -0.96 27.49
N ALA A 57 -0.29 -0.16 26.45
CA ALA A 57 -0.86 -0.38 25.14
C ALA A 57 0.24 -0.39 24.09
N GLU A 58 0.26 -1.42 23.26
CA GLU A 58 1.19 -1.58 22.14
C GLU A 58 0.38 -1.73 20.85
N ILE A 59 0.78 -1.01 19.80
CA ILE A 59 0.23 -1.18 18.45
C ILE A 59 1.25 -1.95 17.64
N GLN A 60 0.81 -3.06 17.04
CA GLN A 60 1.61 -3.94 16.21
C GLN A 60 1.04 -3.96 14.80
N LEU A 61 1.90 -3.69 13.81
CA LEU A 61 1.59 -3.82 12.39
C LEU A 61 2.20 -5.14 11.88
N SER A 62 1.40 -5.94 11.18
CA SER A 62 1.94 -7.10 10.46
C SER A 62 2.78 -6.65 9.26
N ASN A 63 3.60 -7.53 8.69
CA ASN A 63 4.18 -7.26 7.37
C ASN A 63 3.06 -6.87 6.38
N ILE A 64 3.31 -5.84 5.58
CA ILE A 64 2.43 -5.45 4.49
C ILE A 64 2.82 -6.33 3.29
N MET A 65 1.84 -7.05 2.74
CA MET A 65 2.01 -7.82 1.51
C MET A 65 1.58 -6.95 0.34
N LEU A 66 2.39 -6.90 -0.72
CA LEU A 66 2.08 -6.23 -1.98
C LEU A 66 2.14 -7.26 -3.11
N GLU A 67 1.12 -7.31 -3.96
CA GLU A 67 1.10 -8.13 -5.18
C GLU A 67 1.21 -7.24 -6.40
N LEU A 68 2.28 -7.39 -7.17
CA LEU A 68 2.57 -6.60 -8.37
C LEU A 68 2.99 -7.51 -9.52
N LYS A 69 2.96 -6.98 -10.74
CA LYS A 69 3.45 -7.71 -11.91
C LYS A 69 4.94 -7.98 -11.78
N HIS A 70 5.34 -9.23 -12.00
CA HIS A 70 6.75 -9.59 -12.16
C HIS A 70 7.33 -8.89 -13.39
N GLY A 71 8.53 -8.31 -13.26
CA GLY A 71 9.08 -7.42 -14.28
C GLY A 71 10.57 -7.12 -14.13
N LEU A 72 11.05 -6.15 -14.91
CA LEU A 72 12.47 -5.81 -15.02
C LEU A 72 13.08 -5.26 -13.71
N GLN A 73 12.23 -4.76 -12.81
CA GLN A 73 12.59 -4.22 -11.50
C GLN A 73 12.90 -5.31 -10.44
N ASP A 74 12.60 -6.58 -10.72
CA ASP A 74 12.80 -7.68 -9.77
C ASP A 74 14.20 -7.80 -9.16
N PRO A 75 15.31 -7.62 -9.93
CA PRO A 75 16.66 -7.62 -9.37
C PRO A 75 16.89 -6.49 -8.36
N VAL A 76 16.23 -5.35 -8.51
CA VAL A 76 16.33 -4.23 -7.56
C VAL A 76 15.70 -4.62 -6.23
N PHE A 77 14.49 -5.19 -6.26
CA PHE A 77 13.84 -5.69 -5.04
C PHE A 77 14.63 -6.81 -4.36
N ALA A 78 15.23 -7.72 -5.13
CA ALA A 78 16.11 -8.75 -4.58
C ALA A 78 17.37 -8.15 -3.93
N THR A 79 17.90 -7.05 -4.48
CA THR A 79 19.05 -6.34 -3.91
C THR A 79 18.70 -5.68 -2.59
N HIS A 80 17.57 -4.99 -2.49
CA HIS A 80 17.07 -4.41 -1.24
C HIS A 80 16.80 -5.47 -0.18
N LEU A 81 16.20 -6.60 -0.56
CA LEU A 81 15.98 -7.72 0.36
C LEU A 81 17.30 -8.28 0.92
N ARG A 82 18.34 -8.43 0.08
CA ARG A 82 19.63 -9.01 0.49
C ARG A 82 20.49 -8.03 1.30
N SER A 83 20.48 -6.76 0.94
CA SER A 83 21.22 -5.70 1.65
C SER A 83 20.56 -5.31 2.96
N GLY A 84 19.22 -5.42 3.04
CA GLY A 84 18.43 -4.85 4.13
C GLY A 84 18.27 -3.33 4.02
N ASP A 85 18.70 -2.73 2.90
CA ASP A 85 18.62 -1.30 2.67
C ASP A 85 17.16 -0.86 2.51
N PRO A 86 16.69 0.12 3.30
CA PRO A 86 15.32 0.57 3.23
C PRO A 86 15.08 1.46 2.00
N PHE A 87 13.88 1.36 1.43
CA PHE A 87 13.30 2.44 0.65
C PHE A 87 12.94 3.59 1.58
N LYS A 88 13.22 4.82 1.18
CA LYS A 88 12.86 6.00 1.97
C LYS A 88 11.34 6.06 2.18
N ASN A 89 10.58 5.84 1.12
CA ASN A 89 9.13 5.73 1.19
C ASN A 89 8.57 4.75 0.15
N ILE A 90 7.37 4.25 0.46
CA ILE A 90 6.46 3.61 -0.49
C ILE A 90 5.11 4.30 -0.37
N GLN A 91 4.46 4.55 -1.51
CA GLN A 91 3.11 5.08 -1.57
C GLN A 91 2.20 4.11 -2.29
N ILE A 92 1.06 3.80 -1.69
CA ILE A 92 -0.04 3.04 -2.31
C ILE A 92 -1.20 4.01 -2.46
N ILE A 93 -1.81 4.05 -3.65
CA ILE A 93 -2.99 4.88 -3.88
C ILE A 93 -4.13 4.04 -4.44
N THR A 94 -5.34 4.38 -4.01
CA THR A 94 -6.57 3.89 -4.62
C THR A 94 -7.16 4.99 -5.47
N LEU A 95 -7.35 4.73 -6.75
CA LEU A 95 -8.01 5.63 -7.67
C LEU A 95 -9.48 5.26 -7.85
N ILE A 96 -10.34 6.26 -7.85
CA ILE A 96 -11.73 6.15 -8.29
C ILE A 96 -11.92 6.90 -9.61
N ASN A 97 -12.83 6.42 -10.44
CA ASN A 97 -13.31 7.21 -11.56
C ASN A 97 -14.46 8.11 -11.09
N ALA A 98 -14.26 9.42 -11.12
CA ALA A 98 -15.27 10.39 -10.75
C ALA A 98 -15.45 11.38 -11.90
N LYS A 99 -16.62 11.35 -12.54
CA LYS A 99 -16.96 12.15 -13.73
C LYS A 99 -15.95 12.00 -14.88
N GLY A 100 -15.48 10.78 -15.14
CA GLY A 100 -14.57 10.49 -16.24
C GLY A 100 -13.10 10.82 -15.96
N ALA A 101 -12.75 11.26 -14.76
CA ALA A 101 -11.37 11.50 -14.33
C ALA A 101 -10.98 10.57 -13.18
N ASN A 102 -9.73 10.10 -13.20
CA ASN A 102 -9.15 9.37 -12.07
C ASN A 102 -8.86 10.35 -10.93
N LYS A 103 -9.45 10.11 -9.77
CA LYS A 103 -9.19 10.86 -8.53
C LYS A 103 -8.63 9.92 -7.47
N VAL A 104 -7.68 10.43 -6.69
CA VAL A 104 -7.10 9.68 -5.56
C VAL A 104 -8.11 9.65 -4.41
N LEU A 105 -8.69 8.48 -4.16
CA LEU A 105 -9.59 8.22 -3.04
C LEU A 105 -8.81 8.04 -1.74
N SER A 106 -7.77 7.21 -1.76
CA SER A 106 -6.93 6.97 -0.60
C SER A 106 -5.45 6.96 -0.95
N THR A 107 -4.63 7.29 0.04
CA THR A 107 -3.16 7.21 -0.04
C THR A 107 -2.65 6.61 1.24
N ILE A 108 -1.88 5.52 1.13
CA ILE A 108 -1.10 4.96 2.23
C ILE A 108 0.35 5.29 1.94
N THR A 109 1.00 6.02 2.86
CA THR A 109 2.42 6.32 2.80
C THR A 109 3.13 5.57 3.91
N CYS A 110 4.13 4.77 3.55
CA CYS A 110 4.99 4.06 4.48
C CYS A 110 6.39 4.65 4.40
N GLU A 111 7.06 4.89 5.53
CA GLU A 111 8.43 5.41 5.55
C GLU A 111 9.44 4.39 6.09
N ASN A 112 10.69 4.53 5.66
CA ASN A 112 11.80 3.65 6.01
C ASN A 112 11.46 2.17 5.82
N VAL A 113 11.07 1.83 4.59
CA VAL A 113 10.45 0.56 4.26
C VAL A 113 11.48 -0.49 3.87
N LYS A 114 11.48 -1.64 4.54
CA LYS A 114 12.36 -2.76 4.23
C LYS A 114 11.58 -3.91 3.62
N ILE A 115 12.15 -4.55 2.60
CA ILE A 115 11.65 -5.83 2.10
C ILE A 115 12.18 -6.92 3.03
N VAL A 116 11.27 -7.67 3.64
CA VAL A 116 11.57 -8.78 4.57
C VAL A 116 11.26 -10.15 3.99
N GLY A 117 10.55 -10.18 2.86
CA GLY A 117 10.26 -11.40 2.12
C GLY A 117 9.87 -11.10 0.68
N ARG A 118 10.09 -12.08 -0.19
CA ARG A 118 9.74 -12.02 -1.61
C ARG A 118 9.37 -13.41 -2.10
N ASP A 119 8.27 -13.52 -2.84
CA ASP A 119 7.94 -14.72 -3.62
C ASP A 119 7.56 -14.35 -5.06
N VAL A 120 7.62 -15.32 -5.96
CA VAL A 120 7.06 -15.18 -7.32
C VAL A 120 6.09 -16.32 -7.51
N MET A 121 4.85 -15.98 -7.82
CA MET A 121 3.78 -16.92 -8.13
C MET A 121 3.44 -16.90 -9.60
N GLN A 122 3.29 -18.08 -10.18
CA GLN A 122 2.79 -18.23 -11.54
C GLN A 122 1.27 -18.42 -11.48
N ILE A 123 0.53 -17.57 -12.19
CA ILE A 123 -0.91 -17.75 -12.39
C ILE A 123 -1.11 -18.28 -13.79
N ILE A 124 -1.64 -19.49 -13.88
CA ILE A 124 -2.05 -20.12 -15.14
C ILE A 124 -3.51 -19.72 -15.38
N LYS A 125 -3.79 -18.95 -16.42
CA LYS A 125 -5.19 -18.66 -16.81
C LYS A 125 -5.86 -19.91 -17.36
N CYS A 126 -7.18 -20.02 -17.19
CA CYS A 126 -7.97 -21.20 -17.54
C CYS A 126 -7.95 -21.56 -19.03
N ASP A 127 -7.45 -20.70 -19.91
CA ASP A 127 -7.27 -20.94 -21.34
C ASP A 127 -5.88 -21.48 -21.70
N GLY A 128 -4.97 -21.62 -20.72
CA GLY A 128 -3.67 -22.27 -20.87
C GLY A 128 -2.67 -21.51 -21.75
N GLN A 129 -2.99 -20.31 -22.22
CA GLN A 129 -2.12 -19.53 -23.12
C GLN A 129 -1.43 -18.36 -22.44
N ASP A 130 -2.01 -17.83 -21.36
CA ASP A 130 -1.44 -16.71 -20.60
C ASP A 130 -0.92 -17.19 -19.23
N ILE A 131 0.39 -17.09 -19.03
CA ILE A 131 1.03 -17.22 -17.72
C ILE A 131 1.37 -15.80 -17.25
N ASP A 132 0.62 -15.29 -16.27
CA ASP A 132 0.99 -14.06 -15.58
C ASP A 132 1.80 -14.42 -14.33
N ASN A 133 3.01 -13.87 -14.22
CA ASN A 133 3.83 -14.00 -13.03
C ASN A 133 3.54 -12.82 -12.09
N ILE A 134 3.10 -13.11 -10.88
CA ILE A 134 2.93 -12.14 -9.81
C ILE A 134 4.15 -12.20 -8.90
N LEU A 135 4.71 -11.03 -8.61
CA LEU A 135 5.69 -10.82 -7.55
C LEU A 135 4.92 -10.46 -6.27
N ARG A 136 5.12 -11.20 -5.18
CA ARG A 136 4.74 -10.70 -3.86
C ARG A 136 5.94 -10.19 -3.11
N LEU A 137 5.76 -9.02 -2.50
CA LEU A 137 6.71 -8.42 -1.59
C LEU A 137 6.10 -8.34 -0.21
N TYR A 138 6.84 -8.77 0.80
CA TYR A 138 6.51 -8.56 2.21
C TYR A 138 7.40 -7.45 2.71
N ILE A 139 6.79 -6.37 3.22
CA ILE A 139 7.51 -5.19 3.67
C ILE A 139 7.17 -4.84 5.12
N THR A 140 8.12 -4.19 5.80
CA THR A 140 7.92 -3.55 7.10
C THR A 140 8.28 -2.07 6.99
N CYS A 141 7.62 -1.20 7.74
CA CYS A 141 7.91 0.23 7.78
C CYS A 141 8.04 0.75 9.21
N ASP A 142 8.72 1.88 9.38
CA ASP A 142 8.83 2.54 10.69
C ASP A 142 7.56 3.35 11.01
N SER A 143 6.92 3.90 9.97
CA SER A 143 5.69 4.67 10.08
C SER A 143 4.76 4.37 8.91
N MET A 144 3.45 4.52 9.17
CA MET A 144 2.40 4.44 8.16
C MET A 144 1.43 5.60 8.36
N GLN A 145 1.07 6.28 7.28
CA GLN A 145 0.04 7.31 7.24
C GLN A 145 -0.97 7.00 6.15
N GLU A 146 -2.24 6.99 6.52
CA GLU A 146 -3.37 6.83 5.63
C GLU A 146 -4.12 8.15 5.49
N GLU A 147 -4.34 8.56 4.25
CA GLU A 147 -5.20 9.68 3.89
C GLU A 147 -6.38 9.19 3.08
N PHE A 148 -7.58 9.69 3.39
CA PHE A 148 -8.79 9.44 2.62
C PHE A 148 -9.40 10.76 2.17
N SER A 149 -9.48 10.95 0.85
CA SER A 149 -10.14 12.08 0.21
C SER A 149 -11.66 11.93 0.28
N LYS A 150 -12.36 12.99 0.69
CA LYS A 150 -13.82 13.04 0.69
C LYS A 150 -14.30 13.71 -0.59
N PHE A 151 -15.30 13.11 -1.23
CA PHE A 151 -15.93 13.66 -2.42
C PHE A 151 -17.44 13.79 -2.22
N GLY A 152 -17.99 14.93 -2.64
CA GLY A 152 -19.44 15.12 -2.74
C GLY A 152 -20.05 14.27 -3.85
N GLN A 153 -21.38 14.18 -3.90
CA GLN A 153 -22.09 13.46 -4.97
C GLN A 153 -21.81 14.04 -6.37
N ASP A 154 -21.48 15.33 -6.42
CA ASP A 154 -21.04 16.04 -7.62
C ASP A 154 -19.55 15.85 -7.94
N ALA A 155 -18.87 14.93 -7.25
CA ALA A 155 -17.43 14.71 -7.30
C ALA A 155 -16.58 15.94 -6.91
N SER A 156 -17.15 16.95 -6.25
CA SER A 156 -16.36 18.05 -5.66
C SER A 156 -15.51 17.54 -4.50
N ALA A 157 -14.34 18.13 -4.28
CA ALA A 157 -13.49 17.79 -3.14
C ALA A 157 -14.06 18.40 -1.86
N GLN A 158 -14.18 17.61 -0.79
CA GLN A 158 -14.73 18.01 0.51
C GLN A 158 -13.68 17.96 1.65
N GLY A 159 -12.39 17.92 1.29
CA GLY A 159 -11.28 17.78 2.22
C GLY A 159 -10.80 16.33 2.36
N LYS A 160 -9.98 16.09 3.38
CA LYS A 160 -9.34 14.80 3.65
C LYS A 160 -9.44 14.45 5.13
N ASN A 161 -9.50 13.16 5.42
CA ASN A 161 -9.14 12.63 6.74
C ASN A 161 -7.72 12.04 6.64
N ALA A 162 -6.94 12.18 7.70
CA ALA A 162 -5.65 11.52 7.81
C ALA A 162 -5.54 10.83 9.18
N ALA A 163 -4.93 9.66 9.20
CA ALA A 163 -4.54 8.96 10.41
C ALA A 163 -3.17 8.33 10.17
N GLY A 164 -2.30 8.32 11.16
CA GLY A 164 -0.98 7.72 11.00
C GLY A 164 -0.33 7.39 12.32
N TRP A 165 0.57 6.42 12.27
CA TRP A 165 1.29 5.92 13.42
C TRP A 165 2.76 5.68 13.06
N ASN A 166 3.63 6.01 14.01
CA ASN A 166 5.04 5.67 13.99
C ASN A 166 5.25 4.47 14.93
N TYR A 167 5.48 3.29 14.35
CA TYR A 167 5.69 2.04 15.08
C TYR A 167 7.05 1.99 15.74
N ARG A 168 8.02 2.79 15.29
CA ARG A 168 9.35 2.88 15.89
C ARG A 168 9.32 3.68 17.20
N THR A 169 8.60 4.80 17.24
CA THR A 169 8.50 5.67 18.42
C THR A 169 7.24 5.43 19.24
N ALA A 170 6.34 4.56 18.77
CA ALA A 170 5.04 4.27 19.38
C ALA A 170 4.20 5.54 19.62
N SER A 171 4.10 6.39 18.60
CA SER A 171 3.35 7.66 18.65
C SER A 171 2.53 7.89 17.38
N ALA A 172 1.46 8.67 17.48
CA ALA A 172 0.75 9.16 16.29
C ALA A 172 1.70 10.02 15.43
N ASN A 173 1.49 9.98 14.11
CA ASN A 173 2.16 10.93 13.22
C ASN A 173 1.57 12.32 13.46
N GLY A 174 2.45 13.32 13.60
CA GLY A 174 2.07 14.72 13.85
C GLY A 174 1.53 15.43 12.62
#